data_AF-A0A7Y2BG71-F1
#
_entry.id   AF-A0A7Y2BG71-F1
#
_cell.length_a   1.000
_cell.length_b   1.000
_cell.length_c   1.000
_cell.angle_alpha   90.00
_cell.angle_beta   90.00
_cell.angle_gamma   90.00
#
_symmetry.space_group_name_H-M   'P 1'
#
loop_
_entity.id
_entity.type
_entity.pdbx_description
1 polymer ?
#
loop_
_entity_poly.entity_id
_entity_poly.type
_entity_poly.pdbx_seq_one_letter_code
_entity_poly.pdbx_strand_id
1 'polypeptide(L)'
;MFLLLVSFGFLTQRYPTEEQATDEPTESMSPSELLSERIALFSFEVTYSLQDNGTSNSYSHQRLLRAKKQLGEPLVQLEASDTEAAFVSTDCSGWLSFVLNTVSPLHEAVLQSQRYLPEHNQAYSKDFVLRERRRPWARAFVVAHFLRAGHVETAGFEPVEDFATLQPGDIVAYAMGRYTQPTDETRPKPKDTGHVFLVVESPTVIDKETEDYAGQGTLSEKVAKVIAVPSVDSSATVHFAHDSRVNAEGRYALPEIVPHPRAKAGGVGTGTIWLALSEQGRVLQRRLGPHQKYRPVLARAARLRGRVSLDEAIVDEQGDLVVHVFDSSPAEYGGVSYGGTPVDLTGDGGIRLASGRLVMSGDNDFAGGVTVDAGALNVESATGLGAGDVTVLGGTMTLKEPAIANDATLTLSEDLQDGALRLDFEGRDVAYSLLIGETEHRCGTWGAPGSEAQFVDPVFSGPGIIELSAEAPEPCAPSGQQSARARRHTQ
;
A
#
# COMPACT_ATOMS: atom_id res chain seq x y z
N MET A 1 -2.50 -5.61 65.33
CA MET A 1 -3.84 -5.06 65.06
C MET A 1 -3.70 -4.16 63.84
N PHE A 2 -4.15 -4.67 62.68
CA PHE A 2 -4.31 -4.06 61.34
C PHE A 2 -3.27 -3.05 60.82
N LEU A 3 -2.40 -3.51 59.91
CA LEU A 3 -1.89 -2.73 58.78
C LEU A 3 -2.86 -2.93 57.60
N LEU A 4 -3.39 -1.84 57.03
CA LEU A 4 -4.09 -1.87 55.74
C LEU A 4 -3.06 -1.73 54.62
N LEU A 5 -2.91 -2.78 53.80
CA LEU A 5 -2.21 -2.75 52.52
C LEU A 5 -3.24 -2.43 51.43
N VAL A 6 -3.02 -1.34 50.71
CA VAL A 6 -3.76 -0.98 49.49
C VAL A 6 -3.11 -1.72 48.33
N SER A 7 -3.84 -2.63 47.69
CA SER A 7 -3.43 -3.32 46.48
C SER A 7 -3.43 -2.38 45.27
N PHE A 8 -2.27 -2.17 44.66
CA PHE A 8 -2.16 -1.70 43.28
C PHE A 8 -2.29 -2.92 42.36
N GLY A 9 -3.39 -2.99 41.59
CA GLY A 9 -3.54 -3.97 40.52
C GLY A 9 -2.80 -3.50 39.28
N PHE A 10 -1.61 -4.05 39.04
CA PHE A 10 -1.01 -4.04 37.70
C PHE A 10 -1.79 -5.02 36.83
N LEU A 11 -2.49 -4.52 35.82
CA LEU A 11 -3.02 -5.35 34.74
C LEU A 11 -1.85 -5.68 33.80
N THR A 12 -1.10 -6.74 34.11
CA THR A 12 -0.20 -7.37 33.15
C THR A 12 -1.06 -8.19 32.20
N GLN A 13 -1.34 -7.65 31.02
CA GLN A 13 -1.90 -8.43 29.94
C GLN A 13 -0.81 -9.39 29.44
N ARG A 14 -1.09 -10.69 29.53
CA ARG A 14 -0.18 -11.78 29.16
C ARG A 14 0.10 -11.70 27.65
N TYR A 15 1.37 -11.50 27.29
CA TYR A 15 1.88 -11.91 25.99
C TYR A 15 2.33 -13.38 26.09
N PRO A 16 2.08 -14.22 25.06
CA PRO A 16 2.50 -15.61 25.10
C PRO A 16 4.02 -15.69 25.03
N THR A 17 4.60 -16.36 26.01
CA THR A 17 6.01 -16.76 26.02
C THR A 17 6.27 -17.81 24.95
N GLU A 18 7.50 -17.76 24.45
CA GLU A 18 8.14 -18.57 23.41
C GLU A 18 8.25 -20.07 23.76
N GLU A 19 7.13 -20.76 23.99
CA GLU A 19 7.05 -22.24 23.99
C GLU A 19 5.57 -22.66 23.99
N GLN A 20 5.14 -23.34 22.92
CA GLN A 20 3.79 -23.85 22.60
C GLN A 20 2.84 -22.94 21.79
N ALA A 21 2.94 -23.04 20.46
CA ALA A 21 1.77 -22.98 19.55
C ALA A 21 2.13 -23.69 18.23
N THR A 22 2.09 -25.03 18.24
CA THR A 22 1.66 -25.76 17.05
C THR A 22 0.16 -25.89 17.22
N ASP A 23 -0.57 -24.87 16.78
CA ASP A 23 -2.03 -24.90 16.73
C ASP A 23 -2.47 -24.32 15.38
N GLU A 24 -3.31 -25.08 14.70
CA GLU A 24 -3.95 -24.73 13.44
C GLU A 24 -4.63 -23.35 13.52
N PRO A 25 -4.76 -22.63 12.38
CA PRO A 25 -5.32 -21.29 12.39
C PRO A 25 -6.73 -21.28 12.98
N THR A 26 -6.89 -20.50 14.05
CA THR A 26 -8.16 -20.06 14.61
C THR A 26 -9.06 -19.50 13.50
N GLU A 27 -10.35 -19.85 13.51
CA GLU A 27 -11.44 -19.37 12.62
C GLU A 27 -11.05 -18.28 11.61
N SER A 28 -11.10 -18.63 10.32
CA SER A 28 -10.56 -17.83 9.20
C SER A 28 -11.07 -16.38 9.20
N MET A 29 -10.21 -15.44 9.59
CA MET A 29 -10.45 -14.01 9.39
C MET A 29 -10.77 -13.73 7.92
N SER A 30 -11.72 -12.84 7.66
CA SER A 30 -11.99 -12.39 6.30
C SER A 30 -10.79 -11.63 5.73
N PRO A 31 -10.64 -11.55 4.40
CA PRO A 31 -9.54 -10.79 3.80
C PRO A 31 -9.50 -9.31 4.24
N SER A 32 -10.66 -8.70 4.51
CA SER A 32 -10.73 -7.31 5.01
C SER A 32 -10.18 -7.17 6.44
N GLU A 33 -10.44 -8.16 7.31
CA GLU A 33 -9.91 -8.19 8.67
C GLU A 33 -8.40 -8.43 8.65
N LEU A 34 -7.92 -9.34 7.80
CA LEU A 34 -6.49 -9.58 7.59
C LEU A 34 -5.77 -8.34 7.08
N LEU A 35 -6.33 -7.61 6.10
CA LEU A 35 -5.75 -6.35 5.63
C LEU A 35 -5.61 -5.32 6.76
N SER A 36 -6.65 -5.18 7.59
CA SER A 36 -6.65 -4.25 8.72
C SER A 36 -5.57 -4.64 9.75
N GLU A 37 -5.48 -5.93 10.09
CA GLU A 37 -4.47 -6.46 10.99
C GLU A 37 -3.05 -6.25 10.44
N ARG A 38 -2.81 -6.61 9.18
CA ARG A 38 -1.49 -6.52 8.54
C ARG A 38 -0.98 -5.08 8.45
N ILE A 39 -1.86 -4.11 8.17
CA ILE A 39 -1.50 -2.68 8.16
C ILE A 39 -1.06 -2.22 9.55
N ALA A 40 -1.83 -2.56 10.58
CA ALA A 40 -1.53 -2.18 11.95
C ALA A 40 -0.23 -2.85 12.44
N LEU A 41 -0.10 -4.15 12.21
CA LEU A 41 1.05 -4.96 12.59
C LEU A 41 2.33 -4.46 11.91
N PHE A 42 2.34 -4.32 10.58
CA PHE A 42 3.51 -3.83 9.86
C PHE A 42 3.96 -2.46 10.36
N SER A 43 3.00 -1.55 10.57
CA SER A 43 3.29 -0.20 11.05
C SER A 43 3.87 -0.20 12.46
N PHE A 44 3.37 -1.07 13.33
CA PHE A 44 3.86 -1.25 14.69
C PHE A 44 5.28 -1.83 14.70
N GLU A 45 5.49 -2.95 14.01
CA GLU A 45 6.79 -3.65 13.95
C GLU A 45 7.90 -2.75 13.40
N VAL A 46 7.65 -2.04 12.30
CA VAL A 46 8.63 -1.11 11.74
C VAL A 46 8.96 0.00 12.74
N THR A 47 7.94 0.56 13.38
CA THR A 47 8.16 1.63 14.36
C THR A 47 8.91 1.13 15.60
N TYR A 48 8.60 -0.09 16.06
CA TYR A 48 9.28 -0.73 17.19
C TYR A 48 10.76 -1.00 16.89
N SER A 49 11.06 -1.60 15.73
CA SER A 49 12.44 -1.86 15.30
C SER A 49 13.28 -0.58 15.17
N LEU A 50 12.69 0.50 14.66
CA LEU A 50 13.36 1.80 14.58
C LEU A 50 13.65 2.42 15.97
N GLN A 51 12.91 2.03 17.01
CA GLN A 51 13.10 2.52 18.38
C GLN A 51 14.09 1.66 19.19
N ASP A 52 14.15 0.35 18.95
CA ASP A 52 14.94 -0.63 19.72
C ASP A 52 16.46 -0.54 19.47
N ASN A 53 16.89 -0.01 18.32
CA ASN A 53 18.32 0.09 17.93
C ASN A 53 19.18 1.08 18.74
N GLY A 54 18.70 1.59 19.88
CA GLY A 54 19.45 2.46 20.82
C GLY A 54 19.93 3.81 20.26
N THR A 55 19.74 4.05 18.97
CA THR A 55 20.11 5.24 18.21
C THR A 55 18.84 5.82 17.62
N SER A 56 18.13 6.60 18.43
CA SER A 56 16.90 7.34 18.08
C SER A 56 17.07 8.12 16.76
N ASN A 57 16.76 7.53 15.62
CA ASN A 57 16.98 8.18 14.32
C ASN A 57 15.89 7.81 13.32
N SER A 58 14.78 8.52 13.34
CA SER A 58 14.16 8.87 12.07
C SER A 58 13.62 10.28 12.18
N TYR A 59 14.25 11.18 11.43
CA TYR A 59 14.02 12.59 11.55
C TYR A 59 14.39 13.27 10.22
N SER A 60 13.53 13.26 9.19
CA SER A 60 13.79 14.10 8.01
C SER A 60 12.57 14.62 7.22
N HIS A 61 12.41 15.95 7.15
CA HIS A 61 11.61 16.67 6.16
C HIS A 61 12.48 17.24 5.02
N GLN A 62 12.10 16.84 3.79
CA GLN A 62 12.24 17.44 2.45
C GLN A 62 13.22 18.62 2.22
N ARG A 63 14.52 18.48 2.50
CA ARG A 63 15.53 19.37 1.85
C ARG A 63 16.59 18.63 1.03
N LEU A 64 16.37 17.34 0.74
CA LEU A 64 17.21 16.55 -0.16
C LEU A 64 16.89 16.75 -1.65
N LEU A 65 15.71 17.29 -2.00
CA LEU A 65 15.25 17.37 -3.39
C LEU A 65 15.46 18.73 -4.06
N ARG A 66 16.61 19.37 -3.83
CA ARG A 66 17.09 20.43 -4.74
C ARG A 66 18.49 20.15 -5.25
N ALA A 67 18.56 19.20 -6.20
CA ALA A 67 19.24 19.36 -7.48
C ALA A 67 18.87 18.17 -8.38
N LYS A 68 17.93 18.37 -9.32
CA LYS A 68 17.71 17.56 -10.53
C LYS A 68 18.04 16.05 -10.42
N LYS A 69 17.28 15.27 -9.64
CA LYS A 69 17.08 13.82 -9.83
C LYS A 69 15.65 13.48 -9.38
N GLN A 70 15.03 12.52 -10.05
CA GLN A 70 13.60 12.18 -9.95
C GLN A 70 13.14 12.03 -8.49
N LEU A 71 11.93 12.51 -8.20
CA LEU A 71 11.20 12.14 -6.99
C LEU A 71 10.88 10.64 -7.11
N GLY A 72 11.71 9.78 -6.50
CA GLY A 72 11.52 8.33 -6.45
C GLY A 72 10.66 7.91 -5.26
N GLU A 73 10.70 6.61 -4.94
CA GLU A 73 10.01 5.95 -3.83
C GLU A 73 10.35 6.56 -2.44
N PRO A 74 9.52 6.33 -1.41
CA PRO A 74 9.91 6.58 -0.03
C PRO A 74 11.22 5.86 0.30
N LEU A 75 12.18 6.57 0.91
CA LEU A 75 13.44 5.93 1.27
C LEU A 75 13.27 5.19 2.59
N VAL A 76 12.97 3.90 2.50
CA VAL A 76 12.78 3.00 3.63
C VAL A 76 13.72 1.81 3.45
N GLN A 77 14.67 1.65 4.37
CA GLN A 77 15.59 0.52 4.39
C GLN A 77 15.45 -0.18 5.73
N LEU A 78 14.76 -1.31 5.72
CA LEU A 78 14.43 -2.08 6.92
C LEU A 78 15.43 -3.22 7.20
N GLU A 79 16.35 -3.46 6.27
CA GLU A 79 17.43 -4.43 6.44
C GLU A 79 18.63 -3.78 7.14
N ALA A 80 18.88 -4.20 8.38
CA ALA A 80 20.10 -3.89 9.12
C ALA A 80 21.07 -5.07 8.96
N SER A 81 22.23 -4.84 8.36
CA SER A 81 23.37 -5.75 8.54
C SER A 81 24.06 -5.43 9.87
N ASP A 82 24.96 -6.29 10.35
CA ASP A 82 25.79 -6.04 11.55
C ASP A 82 26.56 -4.69 11.51
N THR A 83 26.57 -4.00 10.37
CA THR A 83 27.26 -2.73 10.14
C THR A 83 26.35 -1.52 9.84
N GLU A 84 25.04 -1.69 9.62
CA GLU A 84 24.13 -0.59 9.23
C GLU A 84 22.81 -0.64 10.01
N ALA A 85 22.32 0.51 10.49
CA ALA A 85 21.04 0.61 11.20
C ALA A 85 19.88 0.77 10.22
N ALA A 86 18.75 0.12 10.50
CA ALA A 86 17.49 0.35 9.76
C ALA A 86 17.10 1.84 9.83
N PHE A 87 16.63 2.41 8.73
CA PHE A 87 16.23 3.82 8.69
C PHE A 87 15.08 4.10 7.73
N VAL A 88 14.34 5.17 8.04
CA VAL A 88 13.22 5.67 7.25
C VAL A 88 13.34 7.18 7.04
N SER A 89 13.17 7.62 5.80
CA SER A 89 13.10 9.03 5.40
C SER A 89 11.91 9.25 4.45
N THR A 90 10.79 9.65 5.02
CA THR A 90 9.54 9.89 4.28
C THR A 90 8.66 10.92 4.99
N ASP A 91 7.70 11.53 4.27
CA ASP A 91 6.62 12.30 4.90
C ASP A 91 5.42 11.41 5.23
N CYS A 92 4.37 11.96 5.84
CA CYS A 92 3.21 11.16 6.25
C CYS A 92 2.53 10.44 5.08
N SER A 93 2.45 11.08 3.91
CA SER A 93 1.87 10.48 2.72
C SER A 93 2.77 9.41 2.13
N GLY A 94 4.09 9.62 2.13
CA GLY A 94 5.03 8.61 1.68
C GLY A 94 5.11 7.41 2.65
N TRP A 95 4.87 7.62 3.95
CA TRP A 95 4.73 6.53 4.91
C TRP A 95 3.49 5.68 4.59
N LEU A 96 2.33 6.32 4.41
CA LEU A 96 1.11 5.61 4.01
C LEU A 96 1.34 4.82 2.71
N SER A 97 1.95 5.45 1.70
CA SER A 97 2.28 4.80 0.44
C SER A 97 3.18 3.59 0.63
N PHE A 98 4.23 3.70 1.44
CA PHE A 98 5.11 2.56 1.73
C PHE A 98 4.38 1.41 2.41
N VAL A 99 3.56 1.70 3.44
CA VAL A 99 2.79 0.69 4.16
C VAL A 99 1.80 0.00 3.24
N LEU A 100 1.01 0.75 2.47
CA LEU A 100 0.06 0.15 1.54
C LEU A 100 0.76 -0.60 0.42
N ASN A 101 1.86 -0.07 -0.11
CA ASN A 101 2.62 -0.76 -1.14
C ASN A 101 3.20 -2.10 -0.67
N THR A 102 3.51 -2.21 0.62
CA THR A 102 3.98 -3.45 1.24
C THR A 102 2.81 -4.40 1.54
N VAL A 103 1.77 -3.90 2.21
CA VAL A 103 0.69 -4.74 2.74
C VAL A 103 -0.36 -5.09 1.69
N SER A 104 -0.74 -4.12 0.85
CA SER A 104 -1.75 -4.27 -0.20
C SER A 104 -1.47 -3.35 -1.39
N PRO A 105 -0.60 -3.77 -2.32
CA PRO A 105 -0.22 -2.94 -3.48
C PRO A 105 -1.40 -2.49 -4.35
N LEU A 106 -2.49 -3.26 -4.38
CA LEU A 106 -3.72 -2.93 -5.12
C LEU A 106 -4.42 -1.69 -4.52
N HIS A 107 -4.55 -1.60 -3.20
CA HIS A 107 -5.12 -0.43 -2.53
C HIS A 107 -4.22 0.80 -2.67
N GLU A 108 -2.90 0.61 -2.69
CA GLU A 108 -1.99 1.70 -3.01
C GLU A 108 -2.19 2.20 -4.44
N ALA A 109 -2.29 1.30 -5.42
CA ALA A 109 -2.56 1.66 -6.82
C ALA A 109 -3.85 2.47 -6.97
N VAL A 110 -4.91 2.09 -6.24
CA VAL A 110 -6.17 2.85 -6.19
C VAL A 110 -5.93 4.28 -5.69
N LEU A 111 -5.21 4.49 -4.59
CA LEU A 111 -4.91 5.84 -4.11
C LEU A 111 -4.03 6.63 -5.08
N GLN A 112 -3.12 5.94 -5.78
CA GLN A 112 -2.24 6.56 -6.77
C GLN A 112 -3.01 7.05 -8.00
N SER A 113 -4.01 6.30 -8.48
CA SER A 113 -4.81 6.68 -9.64
C SER A 113 -5.52 8.02 -9.45
N GLN A 114 -5.96 8.32 -8.22
CA GLN A 114 -6.65 9.56 -7.85
C GLN A 114 -5.83 10.83 -8.12
N ARG A 115 -4.50 10.71 -8.19
CA ARG A 115 -3.59 11.82 -8.44
C ARG A 115 -3.59 12.29 -9.89
N TYR A 116 -4.08 11.47 -10.80
CA TYR A 116 -4.14 11.77 -12.22
C TYR A 116 -5.42 12.52 -12.61
N LEU A 117 -6.42 12.53 -11.71
CA LEU A 117 -7.69 13.20 -11.93
C LEU A 117 -7.51 14.70 -12.29
N PRO A 118 -8.31 15.26 -13.22
CA PRO A 118 -8.17 16.64 -13.69
C PRO A 118 -8.23 17.69 -12.58
N GLU A 119 -9.09 17.50 -11.57
CA GLU A 119 -9.23 18.40 -10.43
C GLU A 119 -7.94 18.54 -9.61
N HIS A 120 -7.07 17.53 -9.64
CA HIS A 120 -5.78 17.52 -8.97
C HIS A 120 -4.63 18.02 -9.86
N ASN A 121 -4.92 18.40 -11.11
CA ASN A 121 -3.93 18.76 -12.13
C ASN A 121 -4.25 20.05 -12.90
N GLN A 122 -5.02 20.96 -12.29
CA GLN A 122 -5.45 22.22 -12.89
C GLN A 122 -5.04 23.47 -12.10
N ALA A 123 -5.14 24.62 -12.76
CA ALA A 123 -4.98 25.93 -12.15
C ALA A 123 -6.35 26.46 -11.68
N TYR A 124 -6.49 26.70 -10.38
CA TYR A 124 -7.70 27.32 -9.81
C TYR A 124 -7.59 28.84 -9.74
N SER A 125 -6.36 29.36 -9.56
CA SER A 125 -6.04 30.78 -9.64
C SER A 125 -4.58 30.95 -10.08
N LYS A 126 -4.16 32.18 -10.39
CA LYS A 126 -2.76 32.50 -10.78
C LYS A 126 -1.73 32.01 -9.75
N ASP A 127 -2.11 31.98 -8.49
CA ASP A 127 -1.29 31.65 -7.33
C ASP A 127 -1.77 30.38 -6.59
N PHE A 128 -2.63 29.55 -7.21
CA PHE A 128 -3.00 28.23 -6.69
C PHE A 128 -3.18 27.24 -7.85
N VAL A 129 -2.15 26.41 -8.05
CA VAL A 129 -2.09 25.41 -9.12
C VAL A 129 -1.76 24.06 -8.52
N LEU A 130 -2.59 23.05 -8.82
CA LEU A 130 -2.34 21.67 -8.44
C LEU A 130 -1.66 20.93 -9.60
N ARG A 131 -0.73 20.03 -9.26
CA ARG A 131 0.09 19.26 -10.21
C ARG A 131 0.39 17.89 -9.61
N GLU A 132 -0.63 17.19 -9.16
CA GLU A 132 -0.44 15.93 -8.43
C GLU A 132 0.22 14.85 -9.26
N ARG A 133 0.02 14.80 -10.58
CA ARG A 133 0.75 13.85 -11.47
C ARG A 133 2.28 14.01 -11.45
N ARG A 134 2.80 15.13 -10.94
CA ARG A 134 4.26 15.38 -10.82
C ARG A 134 4.82 14.97 -9.46
N ARG A 135 3.97 14.51 -8.55
CA ARG A 135 4.40 13.97 -7.26
C ARG A 135 4.82 12.50 -7.42
N PRO A 136 5.47 11.91 -6.42
CA PRO A 136 5.73 10.47 -6.39
C PRO A 136 4.55 9.68 -5.78
N TRP A 137 3.76 10.29 -4.89
CA TRP A 137 2.59 9.67 -4.27
C TRP A 137 1.46 10.66 -3.95
N ALA A 138 0.30 10.11 -3.55
CA ALA A 138 -0.91 10.87 -3.25
C ALA A 138 -0.73 11.65 -1.96
N ARG A 139 -0.76 12.99 -2.04
CA ARG A 139 -0.67 13.83 -0.83
C ARG A 139 -1.96 13.74 -0.03
N ALA A 140 -1.88 14.01 1.27
CA ALA A 140 -3.00 13.89 2.21
C ALA A 140 -4.35 14.46 1.76
N PHE A 141 -4.36 15.59 1.03
CA PHE A 141 -5.62 16.16 0.55
C PHE A 141 -6.26 15.35 -0.59
N VAL A 142 -5.46 14.67 -1.42
CA VAL A 142 -5.94 13.74 -2.46
C VAL A 142 -6.62 12.56 -1.79
N VAL A 143 -5.96 11.98 -0.79
CA VAL A 143 -6.54 10.88 0.01
C VAL A 143 -7.83 11.33 0.69
N ALA A 144 -7.84 12.49 1.35
CA ALA A 144 -9.05 13.02 2.00
C ALA A 144 -10.19 13.34 1.01
N HIS A 145 -9.89 13.70 -0.25
CA HIS A 145 -10.89 13.89 -1.29
C HIS A 145 -11.45 12.57 -1.80
N PHE A 146 -10.58 11.60 -2.06
CA PHE A 146 -10.97 10.25 -2.48
C PHE A 146 -11.83 9.56 -1.43
N LEU A 147 -11.46 9.64 -0.15
CA LEU A 147 -12.25 9.10 0.95
C LEU A 147 -13.60 9.82 1.19
N ARG A 148 -13.92 10.84 0.38
CA ARG A 148 -15.23 11.51 0.32
C ARG A 148 -15.99 11.17 -0.97
N ALA A 149 -15.36 10.52 -1.94
CA ALA A 149 -15.95 10.23 -3.23
C ALA A 149 -17.04 9.15 -3.12
N GLY A 150 -17.99 9.14 -4.06
CA GLY A 150 -19.12 8.21 -4.02
C GLY A 150 -18.75 6.75 -4.38
N HIS A 151 -17.61 6.53 -5.03
CA HIS A 151 -17.12 5.21 -5.45
C HIS A 151 -16.07 4.62 -4.49
N VAL A 152 -15.87 5.24 -3.33
CA VAL A 152 -14.81 4.84 -2.38
C VAL A 152 -14.99 3.39 -1.90
N GLU A 153 -16.23 2.96 -1.66
CA GLU A 153 -16.56 1.60 -1.22
C GLU A 153 -16.26 0.56 -2.29
N THR A 154 -16.66 0.81 -3.54
CA THR A 154 -16.37 -0.09 -4.66
C THR A 154 -14.88 -0.10 -5.00
N ALA A 155 -14.15 0.98 -4.71
CA ALA A 155 -12.71 1.06 -4.88
C ALA A 155 -11.88 0.45 -3.73
N GLY A 156 -12.51 -0.32 -2.82
CA GLY A 156 -11.82 -1.06 -1.75
C GLY A 156 -11.65 -0.32 -0.42
N PHE A 157 -12.37 0.78 -0.23
CA PHE A 157 -12.26 1.58 0.99
C PHE A 157 -13.66 1.79 1.61
N GLU A 158 -13.94 1.14 2.74
CA GLU A 158 -15.17 1.34 3.51
C GLU A 158 -15.07 2.63 4.34
N PRO A 159 -15.91 3.65 4.11
CA PRO A 159 -15.89 4.89 4.89
C PRO A 159 -16.21 4.65 6.37
N VAL A 160 -15.41 5.26 7.24
CA VAL A 160 -15.69 5.33 8.67
C VAL A 160 -16.28 6.71 8.97
N GLU A 161 -17.62 6.79 9.02
CA GLU A 161 -18.34 8.06 9.21
C GLU A 161 -18.25 8.60 10.65
N ASP A 162 -18.37 7.71 11.65
CA ASP A 162 -18.18 8.07 13.07
C ASP A 162 -16.74 7.75 13.50
N PHE A 163 -15.95 8.80 13.73
CA PHE A 163 -14.56 8.64 14.12
C PHE A 163 -14.38 8.05 15.53
N ALA A 164 -15.44 7.99 16.35
CA ALA A 164 -15.40 7.28 17.61
C ALA A 164 -15.35 5.75 17.43
N THR A 165 -15.66 5.23 16.24
CA THR A 165 -15.63 3.80 15.90
C THR A 165 -14.41 3.40 15.08
N LEU A 166 -13.38 4.26 14.99
CA LEU A 166 -12.12 3.89 14.36
C LEU A 166 -11.52 2.67 15.06
N GLN A 167 -10.82 1.85 14.28
CA GLN A 167 -10.14 0.66 14.75
C GLN A 167 -8.73 0.54 14.16
N PRO A 168 -7.87 -0.35 14.70
CA PRO A 168 -6.56 -0.61 14.13
C PRO A 168 -6.65 -0.96 12.63
N GLY A 169 -5.75 -0.38 11.84
CA GLY A 169 -5.73 -0.54 10.38
C GLY A 169 -6.54 0.50 9.61
N ASP A 170 -7.40 1.29 10.27
CA ASP A 170 -8.12 2.37 9.61
C ASP A 170 -7.13 3.47 9.16
N ILE A 171 -7.34 3.95 7.93
CA ILE A 171 -6.58 5.04 7.33
C ILE A 171 -7.34 6.33 7.57
N VAL A 172 -6.67 7.33 8.13
CA VAL A 172 -7.26 8.65 8.34
C VAL A 172 -6.48 9.69 7.55
N ALA A 173 -7.21 10.53 6.82
CA ALA A 173 -6.67 11.64 6.05
C ALA A 173 -7.42 12.93 6.38
N TYR A 174 -6.72 14.05 6.50
CA TYR A 174 -7.38 15.35 6.54
C TYR A 174 -6.71 16.38 5.64
N ALA A 175 -7.53 17.28 5.09
CA ALA A 175 -7.10 18.43 4.30
C ALA A 175 -7.30 19.74 5.06
N MET A 176 -6.52 20.77 4.70
CA MET A 176 -6.57 22.10 5.34
C MET A 176 -6.73 23.24 4.33
N GLY A 177 -7.41 24.31 4.76
CA GLY A 177 -7.54 25.56 4.00
C GLY A 177 -8.06 25.32 2.57
N ARG A 178 -7.44 25.99 1.59
CA ARG A 178 -7.84 25.90 0.18
C ARG A 178 -7.71 24.50 -0.41
N TYR A 179 -6.94 23.60 0.18
CA TYR A 179 -6.89 22.20 -0.28
C TYR A 179 -8.16 21.42 0.01
N THR A 180 -8.98 21.83 0.99
CA THR A 180 -10.29 21.18 1.29
C THR A 180 -11.36 21.45 0.23
N GLN A 181 -11.25 22.61 -0.43
CA GLN A 181 -12.17 23.09 -1.45
C GLN A 181 -11.41 24.08 -2.35
N PRO A 182 -10.65 23.57 -3.34
CA PRO A 182 -9.77 24.39 -4.20
C PRO A 182 -10.44 25.57 -4.91
N THR A 183 -11.74 25.45 -5.19
CA THR A 183 -12.60 26.47 -5.83
C THR A 183 -12.98 27.62 -4.91
N ASP A 184 -12.88 27.47 -3.59
CA ASP A 184 -13.23 28.49 -2.62
C ASP A 184 -12.02 29.40 -2.33
N GLU A 185 -11.98 30.56 -2.98
CA GLU A 185 -10.87 31.51 -2.85
C GLU A 185 -10.78 32.18 -1.48
N THR A 186 -11.87 32.15 -0.69
CA THR A 186 -11.89 32.76 0.64
C THR A 186 -11.09 31.96 1.66
N ARG A 187 -10.81 30.69 1.37
CA ARG A 187 -10.03 29.82 2.25
C ARG A 187 -8.54 30.18 2.23
N PRO A 188 -7.86 30.13 3.39
CA PRO A 188 -6.43 30.39 3.46
C PRO A 188 -5.64 29.36 2.66
N LYS A 189 -4.46 29.74 2.17
CA LYS A 189 -3.52 28.85 1.48
C LYS A 189 -2.44 28.38 2.45
N PRO A 190 -2.64 27.27 3.18
CA PRO A 190 -1.62 26.76 4.09
C PRO A 190 -0.41 26.26 3.29
N LYS A 191 0.77 26.27 3.94
CA LYS A 191 1.98 25.64 3.39
C LYS A 191 1.86 24.12 3.30
N ASP A 192 1.10 23.55 4.24
CA ASP A 192 0.83 22.13 4.37
C ASP A 192 -0.55 21.81 3.77
N THR A 193 -0.65 20.71 3.04
CA THR A 193 -1.89 20.25 2.42
C THR A 193 -2.85 19.63 3.40
N GLY A 194 -2.33 19.05 4.49
CA GLY A 194 -3.08 18.08 5.26
C GLY A 194 -2.17 17.03 5.88
N HIS A 195 -2.76 15.99 6.43
CA HIS A 195 -2.01 14.90 7.06
C HIS A 195 -2.71 13.57 6.84
N VAL A 196 -1.94 12.49 6.83
CA VAL A 196 -2.44 11.11 6.84
C VAL A 196 -1.77 10.32 7.94
N PHE A 197 -2.50 9.38 8.52
CA PHE A 197 -1.98 8.51 9.57
C PHE A 197 -2.75 7.20 9.59
N LEU A 198 -2.14 6.19 10.19
CA LEU A 198 -2.73 4.88 10.42
C LEU A 198 -3.15 4.76 11.87
N VAL A 199 -4.37 4.30 12.10
CA VAL A 199 -4.85 3.99 13.45
C VAL A 199 -4.22 2.67 13.89
N VAL A 200 -3.63 2.64 15.09
CA VAL A 200 -3.00 1.42 15.63
C VAL A 200 -3.70 0.88 16.86
N GLU A 201 -4.53 1.69 17.52
CA GLU A 201 -5.39 1.26 18.63
C GLU A 201 -6.74 1.99 18.55
N SER A 202 -7.75 1.45 19.23
CA SER A 202 -9.06 2.08 19.32
C SER A 202 -8.99 3.47 19.99
N PRO A 203 -9.75 4.47 19.50
CA PRO A 203 -9.79 5.78 20.11
C PRO A 203 -10.31 5.76 21.55
N THR A 204 -9.75 6.64 22.38
CA THR A 204 -10.26 6.88 23.73
C THR A 204 -11.04 8.20 23.78
N VAL A 205 -12.23 8.18 24.38
CA VAL A 205 -13.01 9.41 24.61
C VAL A 205 -12.37 10.24 25.72
N ILE A 206 -12.18 11.53 25.47
CA ILE A 206 -11.58 12.47 26.40
C ILE A 206 -12.67 13.31 27.07
N ASP A 207 -12.68 13.30 28.40
CA ASP A 207 -13.52 14.20 29.18
C ASP A 207 -12.96 15.63 29.16
N LYS A 208 -13.72 16.54 28.53
CA LYS A 208 -13.35 17.95 28.37
C LYS A 208 -13.51 18.78 29.65
N GLU A 209 -14.24 18.26 30.63
CA GLU A 209 -14.54 18.95 31.90
C GLU A 209 -13.41 18.76 32.93
N THR A 210 -12.45 17.86 32.67
CA THR A 210 -11.26 17.69 33.51
C THR A 210 -10.43 18.97 33.57
N GLU A 211 -10.03 19.41 34.77
CA GLU A 211 -9.27 20.67 34.99
C GLU A 211 -7.95 20.72 34.20
N ASP A 212 -7.31 19.57 33.95
CA ASP A 212 -6.04 19.45 33.22
C ASP A 212 -6.19 19.35 31.69
N TYR A 213 -7.41 19.50 31.15
CA TYR A 213 -7.62 19.41 29.71
C TYR A 213 -7.03 20.63 28.97
N ALA A 214 -5.80 20.50 28.48
CA ALA A 214 -5.06 21.55 27.76
C ALA A 214 -5.72 22.07 26.44
N GLY A 215 -6.88 21.54 26.04
CA GLY A 215 -7.63 21.97 24.86
C GLY A 215 -8.68 23.05 25.13
N GLN A 216 -8.91 23.41 26.39
CA GLN A 216 -9.91 24.39 26.81
C GLN A 216 -9.71 25.75 26.09
N GLY A 217 -10.80 26.30 25.55
CA GLY A 217 -10.82 27.62 24.91
C GLY A 217 -10.52 27.69 23.40
N THR A 218 -10.24 26.57 22.73
CA THR A 218 -10.07 26.55 21.24
C THR A 218 -11.05 25.64 20.50
N LEU A 219 -11.88 24.92 21.25
CA LEU A 219 -12.95 24.09 20.70
C LEU A 219 -14.11 24.96 20.20
N SER A 220 -14.67 24.58 19.07
CA SER A 220 -15.93 25.14 18.59
C SER A 220 -17.08 24.72 19.49
N GLU A 221 -18.08 25.59 19.65
CA GLU A 221 -19.33 25.29 20.36
C GLU A 221 -20.09 24.09 19.77
N LYS A 222 -19.81 23.72 18.52
CA LYS A 222 -20.41 22.56 17.84
C LYS A 222 -19.76 21.22 18.22
N VAL A 223 -18.69 21.24 19.01
CA VAL A 223 -17.98 20.03 19.44
C VAL A 223 -18.77 19.34 20.54
N ALA A 224 -19.23 18.12 20.25
CA ALA A 224 -19.93 17.27 21.19
C ALA A 224 -18.96 16.36 21.96
N LYS A 225 -17.94 15.83 21.29
CA LYS A 225 -17.02 14.82 21.83
C LYS A 225 -15.58 15.13 21.43
N VAL A 226 -14.62 14.78 22.27
CA VAL A 226 -13.19 14.76 21.91
C VAL A 226 -12.71 13.32 22.03
N ILE A 227 -11.94 12.85 21.06
CA ILE A 227 -11.27 11.55 21.10
C ILE A 227 -9.76 11.73 20.96
N ALA A 228 -9.01 10.85 21.61
CA ALA A 228 -7.59 10.63 21.38
C ALA A 228 -7.43 9.39 20.51
N VAL A 229 -6.78 9.52 19.37
CA VAL A 229 -6.55 8.45 18.40
C VAL A 229 -5.08 8.06 18.43
N PRO A 230 -4.73 6.89 18.96
CA PRO A 230 -3.38 6.34 18.83
C PRO A 230 -3.07 6.04 17.36
N SER A 231 -1.96 6.57 16.88
CA SER A 231 -1.64 6.56 15.46
C SER A 231 -0.16 6.33 15.19
N VAL A 232 0.14 5.70 14.05
CA VAL A 232 1.47 5.73 13.45
C VAL A 232 1.46 6.68 12.26
N ASP A 233 2.41 7.60 12.24
CA ASP A 233 2.64 8.48 11.11
C ASP A 233 4.11 8.89 11.01
N SER A 234 4.47 9.55 9.90
CA SER A 234 5.73 10.30 9.79
C SER A 234 5.47 11.78 10.00
N SER A 235 5.23 12.19 11.25
CA SER A 235 4.96 13.58 11.60
C SER A 235 5.63 14.06 12.88
N ALA A 236 5.51 15.35 13.16
CA ALA A 236 6.06 16.00 14.35
C ALA A 236 5.22 15.75 15.63
N THR A 237 4.38 14.71 15.65
CA THR A 237 3.60 14.30 16.83
C THR A 237 4.56 13.95 17.96
N VAL A 238 4.43 14.66 19.08
CA VAL A 238 5.20 14.35 20.29
C VAL A 238 4.66 13.01 20.81
N HIS A 239 5.53 12.00 20.87
CA HIS A 239 5.21 10.67 21.39
C HIS A 239 4.60 10.75 22.80
N PHE A 240 3.74 9.78 23.12
CA PHE A 240 2.99 9.67 24.37
C PHE A 240 3.89 9.82 25.61
N ALA A 241 3.46 10.63 26.59
CA ALA A 241 4.27 11.00 27.75
C ALA A 241 3.98 10.10 28.96
N HIS A 242 4.93 9.21 29.27
CA HIS A 242 5.55 9.14 30.58
C HIS A 242 6.97 8.57 30.39
N ASP A 243 7.96 9.43 30.65
CA ASP A 243 9.41 9.17 30.67
C ASP A 243 10.18 9.00 29.35
N SER A 244 10.24 10.05 28.54
CA SER A 244 11.40 10.25 27.67
C SER A 244 11.69 11.73 27.45
N ARG A 245 12.61 12.25 28.29
CA ARG A 245 13.40 13.50 28.18
C ARG A 245 13.05 14.61 29.19
N VAL A 246 13.38 14.36 30.45
CA VAL A 246 14.03 15.38 31.29
C VAL A 246 15.20 14.74 32.03
N ASN A 247 16.41 14.88 31.51
CA ASN A 247 17.59 14.97 32.38
C ASN A 247 18.12 16.40 32.34
N ALA A 248 18.85 16.77 33.39
CA ALA A 248 19.07 18.15 33.81
C ALA A 248 19.88 19.02 32.84
N GLU A 249 20.43 18.47 31.75
CA GLU A 249 21.39 19.18 30.88
C GLU A 249 20.86 19.62 29.50
N GLY A 250 19.63 19.31 29.11
CA GLY A 250 18.93 20.01 28.01
C GLY A 250 19.70 20.14 26.68
N ARG A 251 20.47 19.14 26.23
CA ARG A 251 21.05 19.13 24.87
C ARG A 251 21.06 17.74 24.23
N TYR A 252 20.68 17.71 22.96
CA TYR A 252 20.91 16.60 22.03
C TYR A 252 22.33 16.66 21.46
N ALA A 253 23.03 15.53 21.44
CA ALA A 253 24.16 15.29 20.54
C ALA A 253 23.74 14.25 19.50
N LEU A 254 24.03 14.54 18.23
CA LEU A 254 23.79 13.68 17.08
C LEU A 254 24.87 12.58 16.98
N PRO A 255 24.60 11.44 16.30
CA PRO A 255 25.65 10.46 15.96
C PRO A 255 26.68 11.05 14.98
N GLU A 256 27.92 10.53 15.02
CA GLU A 256 29.07 11.00 14.21
C GLU A 256 28.92 10.76 12.70
N ILE A 257 27.98 9.92 12.26
CA ILE A 257 27.72 9.68 10.84
C ILE A 257 26.43 10.40 10.44
N VAL A 258 26.60 11.43 9.60
CA VAL A 258 25.54 12.32 9.17
C VAL A 258 24.87 11.76 7.90
N PRO A 259 23.59 11.35 7.91
CA PRO A 259 22.83 11.15 6.69
C PRO A 259 22.56 12.53 6.07
N HIS A 260 23.51 12.99 5.25
CA HIS A 260 23.55 14.31 4.59
C HIS A 260 23.48 15.53 5.55
N PRO A 261 24.41 16.51 5.48
CA PRO A 261 24.48 17.68 6.38
C PRO A 261 23.31 18.69 6.28
N ARG A 262 22.18 18.31 5.66
CA ARG A 262 20.96 19.11 5.49
C ARG A 262 19.66 18.39 5.91
N ALA A 263 19.73 17.15 6.40
CA ALA A 263 18.55 16.46 6.95
C ALA A 263 18.07 17.16 8.25
N LYS A 264 16.74 17.26 8.44
CA LYS A 264 16.10 17.84 9.64
C LYS A 264 14.82 17.10 9.99
N ALA A 265 14.64 16.67 11.23
CA ALA A 265 13.45 16.08 11.87
C ALA A 265 12.09 15.93 11.12
N GLY A 266 11.59 14.68 11.11
CA GLY A 266 10.31 14.13 10.64
C GLY A 266 10.45 12.63 10.28
N GLY A 267 10.42 11.71 11.24
CA GLY A 267 10.45 10.27 10.96
C GLY A 267 9.20 9.55 11.45
N VAL A 268 9.16 8.24 11.25
CA VAL A 268 8.01 7.41 11.59
C VAL A 268 7.98 7.16 13.08
N GLY A 269 6.81 7.36 13.70
CA GLY A 269 6.64 7.19 15.13
C GLY A 269 5.19 6.94 15.52
N THR A 270 5.02 6.42 16.74
CA THR A 270 3.74 6.30 17.41
C THR A 270 3.39 7.61 18.11
N GLY A 271 2.15 8.04 18.00
CA GLY A 271 1.68 9.27 18.62
C GLY A 271 0.19 9.26 18.87
N THR A 272 -0.32 10.39 19.32
CA THR A 272 -1.76 10.59 19.52
C THR A 272 -2.20 11.80 18.74
N ILE A 273 -3.28 11.63 17.98
CA ILE A 273 -3.98 12.73 17.33
C ILE A 273 -5.31 12.93 18.05
N TRP A 274 -5.55 14.16 18.50
CA TRP A 274 -6.81 14.51 19.15
C TRP A 274 -7.79 15.07 18.13
N LEU A 275 -8.98 14.50 18.07
CA LEU A 275 -10.05 14.89 17.15
C LEU A 275 -11.26 15.37 17.95
N ALA A 276 -11.75 16.54 17.59
CA ALA A 276 -12.97 17.11 18.12
C ALA A 276 -14.11 16.83 17.15
N LEU A 277 -15.13 16.12 17.62
CA LEU A 277 -16.21 15.54 16.82
C LEU A 277 -17.53 16.29 17.01
N SER A 278 -18.37 16.29 15.98
CA SER A 278 -19.79 16.63 16.10
C SER A 278 -20.57 15.53 16.83
N GLU A 279 -21.87 15.75 17.08
CA GLU A 279 -22.75 14.71 17.64
C GLU A 279 -22.82 13.44 16.78
N GLN A 280 -22.67 13.60 15.45
CA GLN A 280 -22.69 12.50 14.48
C GLN A 280 -21.31 11.84 14.29
N GLY A 281 -20.32 12.15 15.14
CA GLY A 281 -18.99 11.53 15.04
C GLY A 281 -18.05 12.12 13.99
N ARG A 282 -18.46 13.18 13.29
CA ARG A 282 -17.65 13.80 12.24
C ARG A 282 -16.59 14.73 12.83
N VAL A 283 -15.37 14.68 12.31
CA VAL A 283 -14.29 15.58 12.74
C VAL A 283 -14.60 17.02 12.32
N LEU A 284 -14.64 17.91 13.32
CA LEU A 284 -14.74 19.36 13.14
C LEU A 284 -13.37 20.02 13.25
N GLN A 285 -12.55 19.57 14.19
CA GLN A 285 -11.22 20.13 14.45
C GLN A 285 -10.23 19.04 14.85
N ARG A 286 -8.94 19.30 14.62
CA ARG A 286 -7.84 18.43 15.06
C ARG A 286 -6.82 19.17 15.91
N ARG A 287 -6.08 18.41 16.72
CA ARG A 287 -4.91 18.85 17.49
C ARG A 287 -3.83 17.76 17.45
N LEU A 288 -2.58 18.13 17.17
CA LEU A 288 -1.44 17.19 16.98
C LEU A 288 -0.49 17.13 18.18
N GLY A 289 -0.86 17.74 19.31
CA GLY A 289 -0.03 17.76 20.51
C GLY A 289 -0.72 18.48 21.66
N PRO A 290 -0.34 18.20 22.91
CA PRO A 290 -1.03 18.70 24.10
C PRO A 290 -1.08 20.24 24.17
N HIS A 291 -0.05 20.93 23.66
CA HIS A 291 0.05 22.39 23.67
C HIS A 291 -0.40 23.08 22.37
N GLN A 292 -0.86 22.31 21.38
CA GLN A 292 -1.37 22.89 20.12
C GLN A 292 -2.85 23.27 20.24
N LYS A 293 -3.25 24.32 19.51
CA LYS A 293 -4.66 24.73 19.41
C LYS A 293 -5.42 23.82 18.46
N TYR A 294 -6.71 23.61 18.74
CA TYR A 294 -7.59 22.95 17.77
C TYR A 294 -7.73 23.79 16.49
N ARG A 295 -7.71 23.11 15.34
CA ARG A 295 -7.80 23.71 14.01
C ARG A 295 -8.88 23.02 13.19
N PRO A 296 -9.76 23.77 12.49
CA PRO A 296 -10.72 23.18 11.58
C PRO A 296 -10.03 22.42 10.46
N VAL A 297 -10.55 21.23 10.14
CA VAL A 297 -10.06 20.37 9.06
C VAL A 297 -11.23 19.69 8.36
N LEU A 298 -10.99 19.24 7.13
CA LEU A 298 -11.84 18.25 6.48
C LEU A 298 -11.15 16.90 6.68
N ALA A 299 -11.61 16.08 7.63
CA ALA A 299 -11.08 14.73 7.83
C ALA A 299 -12.01 13.67 7.24
N ARG A 300 -11.42 12.61 6.72
CA ARG A 300 -12.06 11.39 6.24
C ARG A 300 -11.26 10.19 6.71
N ALA A 301 -11.95 9.09 6.91
CA ALA A 301 -11.36 7.84 7.34
C ALA A 301 -11.98 6.70 6.56
N ALA A 302 -11.20 5.66 6.31
CA ALA A 302 -11.70 4.45 5.69
C ALA A 302 -10.91 3.23 6.15
N ARG A 303 -11.56 2.09 6.00
CA ARG A 303 -11.03 0.76 6.22
C ARG A 303 -10.82 0.05 4.90
N LEU A 304 -9.78 -0.75 4.79
CA LEU A 304 -9.59 -1.56 3.60
C LEU A 304 -10.63 -2.67 3.50
N ARG A 305 -11.07 -2.95 2.28
CA ARG A 305 -11.90 -4.10 1.93
C ARG A 305 -11.07 -5.09 1.12
N GLY A 306 -11.27 -6.38 1.33
CA GLY A 306 -10.70 -7.42 0.47
C GLY A 306 -11.33 -7.50 -0.93
N ARG A 307 -11.80 -6.38 -1.49
CA ARG A 307 -12.44 -6.30 -2.80
C ARG A 307 -12.27 -4.93 -3.44
N VAL A 308 -11.98 -4.88 -4.73
CA VAL A 308 -11.88 -3.65 -5.54
C VAL A 308 -12.57 -3.85 -6.90
N SER A 309 -13.45 -2.93 -7.28
CA SER A 309 -14.02 -2.84 -8.63
C SER A 309 -13.17 -1.93 -9.51
N LEU A 310 -12.65 -2.48 -10.60
CA LEU A 310 -11.83 -1.83 -11.63
C LEU A 310 -12.71 -1.00 -12.58
N ASP A 311 -13.38 0.00 -12.02
CA ASP A 311 -14.25 0.90 -12.77
C ASP A 311 -13.48 2.12 -13.31
N GLU A 312 -14.12 2.90 -14.20
CA GLU A 312 -13.57 4.13 -14.81
C GLU A 312 -13.03 5.16 -13.78
N ALA A 313 -13.44 5.05 -12.52
CA ALA A 313 -13.01 5.92 -11.44
C ALA A 313 -11.54 5.69 -11.00
N ILE A 314 -10.96 4.52 -11.29
CA ILE A 314 -9.63 4.14 -10.80
C ILE A 314 -8.67 3.66 -11.89
N VAL A 315 -9.17 3.38 -13.10
CA VAL A 315 -8.35 2.94 -14.23
C VAL A 315 -7.83 4.12 -15.06
N ASP A 316 -6.75 3.90 -15.81
CA ASP A 316 -6.17 4.89 -16.71
C ASP A 316 -6.90 4.96 -18.07
N GLU A 317 -6.35 5.74 -19.01
CA GLU A 317 -6.94 5.90 -20.34
C GLU A 317 -6.93 4.62 -21.19
N GLN A 318 -6.13 3.62 -20.79
CA GLN A 318 -6.07 2.29 -21.42
C GLN A 318 -7.09 1.33 -20.79
N GLY A 319 -7.74 1.72 -19.69
CA GLY A 319 -8.66 0.87 -18.94
C GLY A 319 -7.99 0.05 -17.84
N ASP A 320 -6.73 0.33 -17.50
CA ASP A 320 -5.98 -0.43 -16.51
C ASP A 320 -5.80 0.29 -15.18
N LEU A 321 -5.92 -0.43 -14.06
CA LEU A 321 -5.34 -0.02 -12.80
C LEU A 321 -3.82 -0.28 -12.85
N VAL A 322 -3.04 0.79 -12.82
CA VAL A 322 -1.58 0.72 -12.90
C VAL A 322 -0.98 0.46 -11.54
N VAL A 323 -0.35 -0.71 -11.37
CA VAL A 323 0.26 -1.14 -10.12
C VAL A 323 1.77 -0.95 -10.19
N HIS A 324 2.28 -0.12 -9.28
CA HIS A 324 3.71 0.08 -9.06
C HIS A 324 4.07 -0.42 -7.68
N VAL A 325 4.72 -1.58 -7.58
CA VAL A 325 5.29 -2.04 -6.30
C VAL A 325 6.72 -1.51 -6.20
N PHE A 326 7.04 -0.94 -5.05
CA PHE A 326 8.33 -0.32 -4.74
C PHE A 326 9.38 -1.40 -4.55
N ASP A 327 10.59 -1.16 -5.05
CA ASP A 327 11.73 -2.07 -4.83
C ASP A 327 12.10 -2.14 -3.33
N SER A 328 11.77 -1.09 -2.58
CA SER A 328 11.96 -1.00 -1.13
C SER A 328 10.90 -1.70 -0.29
N SER A 329 9.76 -2.12 -0.87
CA SER A 329 8.69 -2.82 -0.14
C SER A 329 9.10 -4.27 0.15
N PRO A 330 9.28 -4.68 1.41
CA PRO A 330 9.70 -6.04 1.73
C PRO A 330 8.55 -7.03 1.53
N ALA A 331 8.85 -8.21 0.97
CA ALA A 331 7.88 -9.31 0.90
C ALA A 331 7.64 -9.96 2.28
N GLU A 332 8.60 -9.83 3.20
CA GLU A 332 8.53 -10.35 4.56
C GLU A 332 9.16 -9.37 5.55
N TYR A 333 8.53 -9.16 6.69
CA TYR A 333 9.10 -8.36 7.78
C TYR A 333 8.60 -8.86 9.13
N GLY A 334 9.50 -8.99 10.12
CA GLY A 334 9.14 -9.52 11.44
C GLY A 334 8.61 -10.97 11.40
N GLY A 335 9.06 -11.79 10.45
CA GLY A 335 8.58 -13.17 10.26
C GLY A 335 7.18 -13.28 9.63
N VAL A 336 6.64 -12.17 9.12
CA VAL A 336 5.31 -12.10 8.49
C VAL A 336 5.46 -11.75 7.02
N SER A 337 4.82 -12.53 6.15
CA SER A 337 4.73 -12.22 4.71
C SER A 337 3.63 -11.18 4.42
N TYR A 338 3.95 -10.23 3.54
CA TYR A 338 3.06 -9.16 3.11
C TYR A 338 2.80 -9.20 1.60
N GLY A 339 1.80 -8.44 1.14
CA GLY A 339 1.45 -8.32 -0.27
C GLY A 339 0.66 -9.51 -0.85
N GLY A 340 0.49 -10.61 -0.11
CA GLY A 340 -0.26 -11.80 -0.53
C GLY A 340 -1.68 -11.94 0.05
N THR A 341 -2.16 -10.94 0.80
CA THR A 341 -3.53 -11.00 1.34
C THR A 341 -4.54 -10.93 0.20
N PRO A 342 -5.52 -11.85 0.11
CA PRO A 342 -6.48 -11.87 -1.00
C PRO A 342 -7.25 -10.56 -1.14
N VAL A 343 -7.39 -10.11 -2.39
CA VAL A 343 -8.26 -8.99 -2.78
C VAL A 343 -8.99 -9.41 -4.04
N ASP A 344 -10.32 -9.55 -3.94
CA ASP A 344 -11.18 -9.87 -5.07
C ASP A 344 -11.23 -8.66 -6.02
N LEU A 345 -10.97 -8.87 -7.30
CA LEU A 345 -11.01 -7.84 -8.32
C LEU A 345 -12.18 -8.07 -9.27
N THR A 346 -13.00 -7.05 -9.46
CA THR A 346 -14.20 -7.11 -10.31
C THR A 346 -14.25 -5.98 -11.32
N GLY A 347 -15.19 -6.01 -12.27
CA GLY A 347 -15.48 -4.89 -13.18
C GLY A 347 -14.81 -4.98 -14.55
N ASP A 348 -15.02 -3.96 -15.39
CA ASP A 348 -14.62 -4.01 -16.81
C ASP A 348 -13.14 -3.68 -17.05
N GLY A 349 -12.46 -3.06 -16.06
CA GLY A 349 -11.06 -2.66 -16.17
C GLY A 349 -10.07 -3.81 -16.04
N GLY A 350 -8.81 -3.52 -16.40
CA GLY A 350 -7.67 -4.44 -16.35
C GLY A 350 -6.65 -4.07 -15.28
N ILE A 351 -5.59 -4.86 -15.19
CA ILE A 351 -4.43 -4.62 -14.32
C ILE A 351 -3.18 -4.46 -15.19
N ARG A 352 -2.39 -3.42 -14.90
CA ARG A 352 -1.06 -3.26 -15.48
C ARG A 352 0.02 -3.21 -14.42
N LEU A 353 0.80 -4.28 -14.29
CA LEU A 353 1.94 -4.34 -13.38
C LEU A 353 3.16 -3.67 -14.02
N ALA A 354 3.58 -2.56 -13.42
CA ALA A 354 4.65 -1.72 -13.96
C ALA A 354 5.99 -1.86 -13.21
N SER A 355 6.00 -2.35 -11.96
CA SER A 355 7.23 -2.61 -11.20
C SER A 355 6.98 -3.47 -9.97
N GLY A 356 8.07 -4.05 -9.45
CA GLY A 356 8.12 -4.81 -8.19
C GLY A 356 7.29 -6.10 -8.22
N ARG A 357 6.96 -6.64 -7.04
CA ARG A 357 6.28 -7.93 -6.88
C ARG A 357 4.80 -7.75 -6.56
N LEU A 358 3.93 -8.29 -7.41
CA LEU A 358 2.49 -8.39 -7.14
C LEU A 358 2.08 -9.86 -6.96
N VAL A 359 1.22 -10.11 -5.98
CA VAL A 359 0.59 -11.42 -5.75
C VAL A 359 -0.91 -11.27 -5.99
N MET A 360 -1.48 -12.13 -6.84
CA MET A 360 -2.91 -12.21 -7.13
C MET A 360 -3.46 -13.52 -6.55
N SER A 361 -3.99 -13.43 -5.34
CA SER A 361 -4.53 -14.55 -4.56
C SER A 361 -6.03 -14.45 -4.29
N GLY A 362 -6.68 -13.36 -4.72
CA GLY A 362 -8.13 -13.18 -4.64
C GLY A 362 -8.89 -13.92 -5.73
N ASP A 363 -10.20 -14.01 -5.56
CA ASP A 363 -11.11 -14.56 -6.57
C ASP A 363 -11.56 -13.44 -7.49
N ASN A 364 -11.07 -13.44 -8.73
CA ASN A 364 -11.19 -12.30 -9.63
C ASN A 364 -12.12 -12.59 -10.82
N ASP A 365 -12.98 -11.63 -11.16
CA ASP A 365 -13.92 -11.71 -12.28
C ASP A 365 -13.86 -10.48 -13.22
N PHE A 366 -12.79 -9.66 -13.11
CA PHE A 366 -12.60 -8.49 -13.98
C PHE A 366 -12.31 -8.87 -15.43
N ALA A 367 -12.71 -8.01 -16.37
CA ALA A 367 -12.71 -8.32 -17.80
C ALA A 367 -11.58 -7.66 -18.62
N GLY A 368 -10.91 -6.61 -18.11
CA GLY A 368 -9.96 -5.82 -18.91
C GLY A 368 -8.61 -6.49 -19.18
N GLY A 369 -8.33 -7.64 -18.56
CA GLY A 369 -7.10 -8.40 -18.76
C GLY A 369 -5.93 -7.94 -17.90
N VAL A 370 -4.78 -8.61 -18.06
CA VAL A 370 -3.58 -8.37 -17.26
C VAL A 370 -2.39 -8.09 -18.17
N THR A 371 -1.74 -6.95 -17.98
CA THR A 371 -0.48 -6.60 -18.63
C THR A 371 0.66 -6.56 -17.61
N VAL A 372 1.75 -7.27 -17.88
CA VAL A 372 3.01 -7.18 -17.11
C VAL A 372 4.03 -6.43 -17.94
N ASP A 373 4.19 -5.13 -17.64
CA ASP A 373 5.22 -4.28 -18.26
C ASP A 373 6.61 -4.63 -17.70
N ALA A 374 6.69 -4.82 -16.39
CA ALA A 374 7.90 -5.22 -15.66
C ALA A 374 7.54 -5.76 -14.26
N GLY A 375 8.52 -6.32 -13.56
CA GLY A 375 8.35 -6.84 -12.20
C GLY A 375 8.08 -8.35 -12.17
N ALA A 376 7.47 -8.81 -11.07
CA ALA A 376 7.18 -10.22 -10.83
C ALA A 376 5.71 -10.39 -10.42
N LEU A 377 4.89 -10.93 -11.32
CA LEU A 377 3.51 -11.30 -11.04
C LEU A 377 3.44 -12.74 -10.55
N ASN A 378 2.79 -12.98 -9.41
CA ASN A 378 2.55 -14.32 -8.88
C ASN A 378 1.05 -14.53 -8.78
N VAL A 379 0.53 -15.51 -9.51
CA VAL A 379 -0.89 -15.83 -9.54
C VAL A 379 -1.08 -17.09 -8.71
N GLU A 380 -1.81 -16.96 -7.60
CA GLU A 380 -2.00 -17.99 -6.60
C GLU A 380 -3.42 -18.59 -6.59
N SER A 381 -4.35 -17.99 -7.34
CA SER A 381 -5.73 -18.50 -7.54
C SER A 381 -5.97 -18.83 -9.01
N ALA A 382 -6.74 -19.89 -9.29
CA ALA A 382 -7.20 -20.26 -10.62
C ALA A 382 -8.06 -19.18 -11.32
N THR A 383 -8.60 -18.20 -10.58
CA THR A 383 -9.29 -17.04 -11.19
C THR A 383 -8.46 -15.77 -11.12
N GLY A 384 -7.21 -15.85 -10.64
CA GLY A 384 -6.41 -14.68 -10.30
C GLY A 384 -6.16 -13.71 -11.44
N LEU A 385 -6.19 -14.15 -12.71
CA LEU A 385 -5.99 -13.29 -13.88
C LEU A 385 -7.28 -12.66 -14.44
N GLY A 386 -8.45 -12.96 -13.85
CA GLY A 386 -9.74 -12.52 -14.38
C GLY A 386 -10.10 -13.23 -15.69
N ALA A 387 -10.95 -12.58 -16.50
CA ALA A 387 -11.49 -13.14 -17.74
C ALA A 387 -10.85 -12.60 -19.03
N GLY A 388 -9.94 -11.62 -18.91
CA GLY A 388 -9.37 -10.93 -20.08
C GLY A 388 -8.06 -11.53 -20.59
N ASP A 389 -7.55 -10.93 -21.67
CA ASP A 389 -6.26 -11.30 -22.26
C ASP A 389 -5.10 -11.08 -21.29
N VAL A 390 -4.04 -11.88 -21.46
CA VAL A 390 -2.83 -11.81 -20.61
C VAL A 390 -1.64 -11.45 -21.47
N THR A 391 -0.97 -10.36 -21.15
CA THR A 391 0.17 -9.84 -21.91
C THR A 391 1.39 -9.68 -21.02
N VAL A 392 2.49 -10.38 -21.32
CA VAL A 392 3.78 -10.26 -20.62
C VAL A 392 4.78 -9.58 -21.55
N LEU A 393 4.96 -8.27 -21.37
CA LEU A 393 5.88 -7.45 -22.16
C LEU A 393 7.30 -7.48 -21.59
N GLY A 394 7.40 -7.53 -20.26
CA GLY A 394 8.65 -7.60 -19.52
C GLY A 394 8.45 -8.23 -18.14
N GLY A 395 9.54 -8.46 -17.42
CA GLY A 395 9.48 -9.07 -16.09
C GLY A 395 9.21 -10.57 -16.12
N THR A 396 8.50 -11.07 -15.10
CA THR A 396 8.20 -12.49 -14.91
C THR A 396 6.76 -12.70 -14.44
N MET A 397 6.17 -13.83 -14.80
CA MET A 397 4.88 -14.29 -14.30
C MET A 397 4.99 -15.73 -13.81
N THR A 398 4.50 -16.02 -12.62
CA THR A 398 4.40 -17.38 -12.06
C THR A 398 2.93 -17.73 -11.86
N LEU A 399 2.48 -18.82 -12.48
CA LEU A 399 1.15 -19.40 -12.27
C LEU A 399 1.29 -20.59 -11.32
N LYS A 400 0.62 -20.56 -10.17
CA LYS A 400 0.58 -21.67 -9.21
C LYS A 400 -0.53 -22.67 -9.51
N GLU A 401 -1.52 -22.23 -10.29
CA GLU A 401 -2.65 -23.02 -10.77
C GLU A 401 -2.93 -22.61 -12.22
N PRO A 402 -3.65 -23.45 -12.99
CA PRO A 402 -4.23 -23.03 -14.27
C PRO A 402 -5.15 -21.83 -14.06
N ALA A 403 -4.79 -20.68 -14.61
CA ALA A 403 -5.44 -19.41 -14.30
C ALA A 403 -5.72 -18.53 -15.54
N ILE A 404 -5.28 -18.94 -16.72
CA ILE A 404 -5.58 -18.23 -17.95
C ILE A 404 -7.02 -18.55 -18.35
N ALA A 405 -7.80 -17.53 -18.70
CA ALA A 405 -9.15 -17.74 -19.17
C ALA A 405 -9.15 -18.49 -20.52
N ASN A 406 -10.07 -19.44 -20.69
CA ASN A 406 -10.11 -20.32 -21.86
C ASN A 406 -10.28 -19.56 -23.20
N ASP A 407 -10.89 -18.38 -23.16
CA ASP A 407 -11.10 -17.48 -24.29
C ASP A 407 -10.04 -16.37 -24.42
N ALA A 408 -9.08 -16.32 -23.49
CA ALA A 408 -8.01 -15.32 -23.50
C ALA A 408 -6.87 -15.68 -24.45
N THR A 409 -6.28 -14.64 -25.03
CA THR A 409 -5.00 -14.69 -25.71
C THR A 409 -3.87 -14.47 -24.72
N LEU A 410 -2.90 -15.39 -24.69
CA LEU A 410 -1.64 -15.19 -23.97
C LEU A 410 -0.61 -14.57 -24.92
N THR A 411 -0.18 -13.33 -24.65
CA THR A 411 0.83 -12.61 -25.43
C THR A 411 2.14 -12.51 -24.67
N LEU A 412 3.24 -12.95 -25.29
CA LEU A 412 4.58 -12.96 -24.74
C LEU A 412 5.51 -12.16 -25.65
N SER A 413 6.21 -11.16 -25.11
CA SER A 413 7.25 -10.43 -25.85
C SER A 413 8.43 -11.34 -26.23
N GLU A 414 9.03 -11.10 -27.40
CA GLU A 414 10.22 -11.84 -27.84
C GLU A 414 11.47 -11.55 -27.00
N ASP A 415 11.47 -10.42 -26.28
CA ASP A 415 12.58 -9.95 -25.44
C ASP A 415 12.56 -10.56 -24.02
N LEU A 416 11.60 -11.44 -23.71
CA LEU A 416 11.54 -12.09 -22.41
C LEU A 416 12.74 -13.01 -22.17
N GLN A 417 13.18 -13.02 -20.91
CA GLN A 417 14.24 -13.90 -20.45
C GLN A 417 13.77 -15.36 -20.41
N ASP A 418 14.71 -16.29 -20.49
CA ASP A 418 14.40 -17.71 -20.33
C ASP A 418 13.75 -17.94 -18.96
N GLY A 419 12.65 -18.67 -18.94
CA GLY A 419 11.86 -18.95 -17.75
C GLY A 419 11.04 -17.76 -17.22
N ALA A 420 10.88 -16.68 -17.99
CA ALA A 420 10.06 -15.54 -17.60
C ALA A 420 8.61 -15.92 -17.25
N LEU A 421 8.05 -16.95 -17.90
CA LEU A 421 6.76 -17.53 -17.54
C LEU A 421 6.97 -18.88 -16.85
N ARG A 422 6.73 -18.93 -15.54
CA ARG A 422 6.81 -20.15 -14.73
C ARG A 422 5.42 -20.76 -14.56
N LEU A 423 5.22 -21.95 -15.13
CA LEU A 423 4.02 -22.78 -14.98
C LEU A 423 4.23 -23.74 -13.80
N ASP A 424 4.04 -23.23 -12.59
CA ASP A 424 4.32 -23.92 -11.32
C ASP A 424 3.11 -24.74 -10.83
N PHE A 425 2.53 -25.50 -11.76
CA PHE A 425 1.40 -26.40 -11.54
C PHE A 425 1.60 -27.67 -12.37
N GLU A 426 0.93 -28.75 -11.98
CA GLU A 426 0.88 -29.98 -12.78
C GLU A 426 -0.33 -29.96 -13.72
N GLY A 427 -0.17 -30.52 -14.93
CA GLY A 427 -1.25 -30.61 -15.90
C GLY A 427 -1.27 -29.46 -16.90
N ARG A 428 -2.48 -29.06 -17.32
CA ARG A 428 -2.70 -28.13 -18.43
C ARG A 428 -3.50 -26.91 -18.01
N ASP A 429 -3.13 -25.77 -18.56
CA ASP A 429 -3.92 -24.53 -18.55
C ASP A 429 -4.36 -24.22 -19.99
N VAL A 430 -5.61 -23.83 -20.17
CA VAL A 430 -6.20 -23.67 -21.51
C VAL A 430 -6.28 -22.20 -21.86
N ALA A 431 -5.66 -21.84 -22.97
CA ALA A 431 -5.79 -20.50 -23.56
C ALA A 431 -6.46 -20.61 -24.93
N TYR A 432 -7.02 -19.52 -25.42
CA TYR A 432 -7.55 -19.47 -26.78
C TYR A 432 -6.43 -19.53 -27.80
N SER A 433 -5.48 -18.59 -27.72
CA SER A 433 -4.28 -18.54 -28.55
C SER A 433 -3.07 -18.06 -27.75
N LEU A 434 -1.88 -18.28 -28.32
CA LEU A 434 -0.59 -17.88 -27.76
C LEU A 434 0.17 -17.07 -28.82
N LEU A 435 0.49 -15.83 -28.52
CA LEU A 435 1.31 -14.96 -29.36
C LEU A 435 2.71 -14.86 -28.75
N ILE A 436 3.75 -15.32 -29.46
CA ILE A 436 5.15 -15.12 -29.06
C ILE A 436 5.82 -14.20 -30.08
N GLY A 437 6.24 -13.01 -29.61
CA GLY A 437 6.66 -11.93 -30.49
C GLY A 437 5.52 -11.55 -31.45
N GLU A 438 5.74 -11.72 -32.76
CA GLU A 438 4.72 -11.47 -33.79
C GLU A 438 4.03 -12.75 -34.29
N THR A 439 4.37 -13.93 -33.73
CA THR A 439 3.85 -15.21 -34.22
C THR A 439 2.70 -15.72 -33.37
N GLU A 440 1.50 -15.77 -33.95
CA GLU A 440 0.33 -16.35 -33.30
C GLU A 440 0.27 -17.87 -33.50
N HIS A 441 0.13 -18.58 -32.39
CA HIS A 441 -0.11 -20.01 -32.31
C HIS A 441 -1.54 -20.24 -31.84
N ARG A 442 -2.24 -21.13 -32.54
CA ARG A 442 -3.68 -21.36 -32.30
C ARG A 442 -3.99 -22.80 -31.90
N CYS A 443 -2.99 -23.67 -31.80
CA CYS A 443 -3.20 -25.05 -31.39
C CYS A 443 -1.92 -25.74 -30.87
N GLY A 444 -2.11 -26.93 -30.32
CA GLY A 444 -1.05 -27.74 -29.73
C GLY A 444 -0.80 -27.39 -28.27
N THR A 445 0.16 -28.10 -27.67
CA THR A 445 0.59 -27.87 -26.29
C THR A 445 1.96 -27.21 -26.25
N TRP A 446 2.13 -26.25 -25.36
CA TRP A 446 3.32 -25.40 -25.21
C TRP A 446 3.84 -25.48 -23.78
N GLY A 447 5.16 -25.64 -23.62
CA GLY A 447 5.76 -25.76 -22.29
C GLY A 447 7.26 -25.54 -22.28
N ALA A 448 7.86 -25.74 -21.12
CA ALA A 448 9.30 -25.56 -20.92
C ALA A 448 10.13 -26.57 -21.72
N PRO A 449 11.40 -26.25 -22.08
CA PRO A 449 12.32 -27.24 -22.61
C PRO A 449 12.46 -28.44 -21.67
N GLY A 450 12.20 -29.64 -22.17
CA GLY A 450 12.20 -30.89 -21.38
C GLY A 450 10.83 -31.29 -20.80
N SER A 451 9.78 -30.50 -21.04
CA SER A 451 8.39 -30.90 -20.76
C SER A 451 7.85 -31.90 -21.79
N GLU A 452 6.67 -32.44 -21.51
CA GLU A 452 5.93 -33.34 -22.42
C GLU A 452 5.10 -32.57 -23.48
N ALA A 453 5.25 -31.25 -23.58
CA ALA A 453 4.54 -30.42 -24.55
C ALA A 453 4.95 -30.74 -26.01
N GLN A 454 4.01 -30.55 -26.94
CA GLN A 454 4.26 -30.72 -28.37
C GLN A 454 5.29 -29.71 -28.90
N PHE A 455 5.20 -28.49 -28.40
CA PHE A 455 6.10 -27.39 -28.68
C PHE A 455 6.75 -26.92 -27.39
N VAL A 456 8.05 -26.63 -27.45
CA VAL A 456 8.78 -26.11 -26.30
C VAL A 456 9.40 -24.76 -26.64
N ASP A 457 9.33 -23.83 -25.70
CA ASP A 457 9.97 -22.53 -25.82
C ASP A 457 10.67 -22.18 -24.49
N PRO A 458 11.93 -21.70 -24.51
CA PRO A 458 12.67 -21.36 -23.30
C PRO A 458 12.04 -20.24 -22.48
N VAL A 459 11.08 -19.45 -22.99
CA VAL A 459 10.31 -18.49 -22.19
C VAL A 459 9.55 -19.17 -21.05
N PHE A 460 9.16 -20.44 -21.24
CA PHE A 460 8.45 -21.23 -20.25
C PHE A 460 9.42 -21.97 -19.31
N SER A 461 9.03 -22.10 -18.05
CA SER A 461 9.66 -22.97 -17.06
C SER A 461 8.59 -23.67 -16.19
N GLY A 462 8.99 -24.72 -15.46
CA GLY A 462 8.08 -25.49 -14.61
C GLY A 462 7.42 -26.69 -15.32
N PRO A 463 6.68 -27.52 -14.57
CA PRO A 463 6.07 -28.74 -15.09
C PRO A 463 4.78 -28.52 -15.90
N GLY A 464 4.11 -27.37 -15.72
CA GLY A 464 2.84 -27.09 -16.37
C GLY A 464 2.95 -26.91 -17.88
N ILE A 465 1.80 -27.02 -18.56
CA ILE A 465 1.68 -26.95 -20.02
C ILE A 465 0.51 -26.03 -20.39
N ILE A 466 0.69 -25.18 -21.40
CA ILE A 466 -0.41 -24.41 -22.02
C ILE A 466 -1.00 -25.24 -23.17
N GLU A 467 -2.32 -25.43 -23.17
CA GLU A 467 -3.09 -26.03 -24.27
C GLU A 467 -3.88 -24.96 -25.00
N LEU A 468 -3.76 -24.92 -26.33
CA LEU A 468 -4.43 -23.92 -27.15
C LEU A 468 -5.72 -24.49 -27.75
N SER A 469 -6.82 -23.78 -27.56
CA SER A 469 -8.17 -24.23 -27.91
C SER A 469 -8.74 -23.60 -29.20
N ALA A 470 -8.07 -22.60 -29.80
CA ALA A 470 -8.54 -21.97 -31.02
C ALA A 470 -8.60 -22.96 -32.21
N GLU A 471 -9.49 -22.66 -33.17
CA GLU A 471 -9.55 -23.40 -34.43
C GLU A 471 -8.30 -23.13 -35.29
N ALA A 472 -7.48 -24.16 -35.48
CA ALA A 472 -6.30 -24.05 -36.35
C ALA A 472 -6.68 -24.23 -37.83
N PRO A 473 -6.19 -23.34 -38.72
CA PRO A 473 -6.43 -23.47 -40.16
C PRO A 473 -5.69 -24.66 -40.80
N GLU A 474 -4.65 -25.18 -40.15
CA GLU A 474 -3.88 -26.35 -40.59
C GLU A 474 -3.63 -27.32 -39.41
N PRO A 475 -3.37 -28.62 -39.66
CA PRO A 475 -3.06 -29.58 -38.60
C PRO A 475 -1.83 -29.15 -37.80
N CYS A 476 -1.92 -29.24 -36.48
CA CYS A 476 -0.84 -28.89 -35.54
C CYS A 476 0.33 -29.85 -35.73
N ALA A 477 1.29 -29.49 -36.58
CA ALA A 477 2.50 -30.26 -36.79
C ALA A 477 3.66 -29.57 -36.07
N PRO A 478 4.52 -30.32 -35.34
CA PRO A 478 5.79 -29.76 -34.89
C PRO A 478 6.56 -29.30 -36.12
N SER A 479 6.80 -28.00 -36.26
CA SER A 479 7.60 -27.50 -37.38
C SER A 479 8.96 -28.18 -37.30
N GLY A 480 9.24 -29.09 -38.23
CA GLY A 480 10.48 -29.86 -38.23
C GLY A 480 11.67 -28.92 -38.15
N GLN A 481 12.47 -29.06 -37.08
CA GLN A 481 13.80 -28.47 -36.87
C GLN A 481 14.06 -27.19 -37.71
N GLN A 482 13.40 -26.08 -37.42
CA GLN A 482 14.05 -24.79 -37.67
C GLN A 482 15.10 -24.65 -36.57
N SER A 483 16.34 -24.93 -36.93
CA SER A 483 17.51 -24.93 -36.05
C SER A 483 17.48 -23.77 -35.06
N ALA A 484 17.76 -24.06 -33.79
CA ALA A 484 18.17 -23.13 -32.76
C ALA A 484 18.83 -21.88 -33.38
N ARG A 485 18.06 -20.79 -33.50
CA ARG A 485 18.61 -19.51 -33.92
C ARG A 485 19.38 -19.01 -32.70
N ALA A 486 20.69 -19.22 -32.73
CA ALA A 486 21.59 -18.69 -31.71
C ALA A 486 21.25 -17.21 -31.45
N ARG A 487 20.69 -16.93 -30.27
CA ARG A 487 20.51 -15.57 -29.77
C ARG A 487 21.89 -14.92 -29.83
N ARG A 488 22.04 -13.84 -30.61
CA ARG A 488 23.29 -13.09 -30.69
C ARG A 488 23.51 -12.44 -29.32
N HIS A 489 24.39 -13.02 -28.52
CA HIS A 489 25.07 -12.28 -27.47
C HIS A 489 25.85 -11.12 -28.11
N THR A 490 25.31 -9.91 -28.03
CA THR A 490 26.14 -8.71 -28.09
C THR A 490 26.77 -8.51 -26.72
N GLN A 491 28.11 -8.52 -26.72
CA GLN A 491 28.98 -8.20 -25.58
C GLN A 491 28.70 -6.82 -24.99
#